data_AF-A0A2W6C4B7-F1
#
_entry.id   AF-A0A2W6C4B7-F1
#
_cell.length_a   1.000
_cell.length_b   1.000
_cell.length_c   1.000
_cell.angle_alpha   90.00
_cell.angle_beta   90.00
_cell.angle_gamma   90.00
#
_symmetry.space_group_name_H-M   'P 1'
#
loop_
_entity.id
_entity.type
_entity.pdbx_description
1 polymer ?
#
loop_
_entity_poly.entity_id
_entity_poly.type
_entity_poly.pdbx_seq_one_letter_code
_entity_poly.pdbx_strand_id
1 'polypeptide(L)'
;MRCRAATGFANQACWRSPPRTCEEGPLSRLFVQYESFLPVSSDTPPLSLGEGNTPLLHARRLGVSLGCPSLFLKLEGMNPTGSFKDRGMVLAVAKAMQRGATSVICASTGNTAASAAAYAAAAGIRCCVVLPSGYVAPGKLAQALTYGATVVPIDGTFDRALDLVREAVATSGAELVNSLNPFRLEGQKTAAFETCDALQMAPAVVALPVGNAGNITAYW
;
A
#
# COMPACT_ATOMS: atom_id res chain seq x y z
N MET A 1 -23.55 28.26 -25.66
CA MET A 1 -23.17 26.83 -25.72
C MET A 1 -22.96 26.32 -24.30
N ARG A 2 -23.93 25.56 -23.78
CA ARG A 2 -23.91 25.01 -22.42
C ARG A 2 -23.17 23.67 -22.46
N CYS A 3 -22.02 23.56 -21.80
CA CYS A 3 -21.35 22.29 -21.59
C CYS A 3 -22.11 21.53 -20.49
N ARG A 4 -22.78 20.43 -20.87
CA ARG A 4 -23.50 19.57 -19.94
C ARG A 4 -22.50 18.85 -19.04
N ALA A 5 -22.74 18.89 -17.73
CA ALA A 5 -22.10 18.01 -16.78
C ALA A 5 -22.36 16.55 -17.22
N ALA A 6 -21.31 15.85 -17.65
CA ALA A 6 -21.38 14.44 -17.93
C ALA A 6 -21.33 13.68 -16.60
N THR A 7 -22.52 13.36 -16.09
CA THR A 7 -22.76 12.17 -15.27
C THR A 7 -22.08 10.96 -15.93
N GLY A 8 -20.97 10.46 -15.39
CA GLY A 8 -20.24 9.41 -16.11
C GLY A 8 -19.05 8.75 -15.42
N PHE A 9 -18.95 8.75 -14.08
CA PHE A 9 -17.92 7.93 -13.40
C PHE A 9 -18.11 6.43 -13.69
N ALA A 10 -19.36 6.02 -13.98
CA ALA A 10 -19.74 4.64 -14.23
C ALA A 10 -19.37 4.09 -15.63
N ASN A 11 -18.88 4.92 -16.57
CA ASN A 11 -18.84 4.52 -17.99
C ASN A 11 -17.46 4.57 -18.68
N GLN A 12 -16.36 4.70 -17.96
CA GLN A 12 -15.02 4.67 -18.56
C GLN A 12 -14.24 3.43 -18.11
N ALA A 13 -13.99 2.52 -19.06
CA ALA A 13 -12.94 1.49 -19.19
C ALA A 13 -12.48 0.63 -17.97
N CYS A 14 -12.43 1.15 -16.76
CA CYS A 14 -11.89 0.54 -15.53
C CYS A 14 -12.67 -0.70 -15.04
N TRP A 15 -13.83 -0.99 -15.64
CA TRP A 15 -14.78 -2.02 -15.17
C TRP A 15 -15.06 -3.14 -16.18
N ARG A 16 -14.56 -3.04 -17.42
CA ARG A 16 -15.09 -3.83 -18.56
C ARG A 16 -14.32 -5.13 -18.88
N SER A 17 -13.26 -5.47 -18.15
CA SER A 17 -12.54 -6.74 -18.32
C SER A 17 -12.57 -7.56 -17.03
N PRO A 18 -12.92 -8.86 -17.10
CA PRO A 18 -13.01 -9.71 -15.92
C PRO A 18 -11.62 -9.91 -15.28
N PRO A 19 -11.51 -9.89 -13.94
CA PRO A 19 -10.28 -10.27 -13.25
C PRO A 19 -9.90 -11.71 -13.60
N ARG A 20 -8.59 -12.01 -13.65
CA ARG A 20 -8.11 -13.39 -13.66
C ARG A 20 -7.94 -13.80 -12.21
N THR A 21 -8.77 -14.70 -11.70
CA THR A 21 -8.62 -15.21 -10.33
C THR A 21 -7.35 -16.06 -10.25
N CYS A 22 -6.37 -15.62 -9.45
CA CYS A 22 -5.27 -16.48 -9.01
C CYS A 22 -5.71 -17.14 -7.70
N GLU A 23 -6.12 -18.40 -7.76
CA GLU A 23 -6.54 -19.16 -6.58
C GLU A 23 -5.36 -19.68 -5.73
N GLU A 24 -4.12 -19.64 -6.27
CA GLU A 24 -2.92 -20.17 -5.61
C GLU A 24 -1.78 -19.13 -5.62
N GLY A 25 -1.69 -18.33 -4.56
CA GLY A 25 -0.57 -17.42 -4.29
C GLY A 25 0.25 -17.87 -3.08
N PRO A 26 1.48 -17.36 -2.88
CA PRO A 26 2.22 -17.59 -1.64
C PRO A 26 1.60 -16.79 -0.48
N LEU A 27 1.55 -17.40 0.71
CA LEU A 27 1.13 -16.69 1.93
C LEU A 27 2.26 -15.76 2.42
N SER A 28 1.91 -14.54 2.83
CA SER A 28 2.90 -13.60 3.37
C SER A 28 3.56 -14.14 4.62
N ARG A 29 4.88 -13.99 4.70
CA ARG A 29 5.64 -14.28 5.93
C ARG A 29 5.20 -13.42 7.10
N LEU A 30 4.76 -12.19 6.83
CA LEU A 30 4.22 -11.32 7.86
C LEU A 30 2.97 -11.92 8.49
N PHE A 31 2.10 -12.54 7.67
CA PHE A 31 0.87 -13.17 8.16
C PHE A 31 1.17 -14.39 9.02
N VAL A 32 2.17 -15.19 8.65
CA VAL A 32 2.57 -16.38 9.43
C VAL A 32 3.30 -16.00 10.72
N GLN A 33 4.29 -15.11 10.62
CA GLN A 33 5.16 -14.78 11.76
C GLN A 33 4.43 -13.93 12.82
N TYR A 34 3.51 -13.07 12.40
CA TYR A 34 2.79 -12.16 13.27
C TYR A 34 1.28 -12.40 13.26
N GLU A 35 0.86 -13.64 13.01
CA GLU A 35 -0.56 -14.04 12.92
C GLU A 35 -1.38 -13.53 14.10
N SER A 36 -0.88 -13.73 15.32
CA SER A 36 -1.54 -13.34 16.58
C SER A 36 -1.72 -11.83 16.74
N PHE A 37 -1.01 -11.02 15.95
CA PHE A 37 -1.07 -9.57 15.98
C PHE A 37 -1.75 -8.98 14.75
N LEU A 38 -2.09 -9.77 13.75
CA LEU A 38 -2.69 -9.31 12.50
C LEU A 38 -4.13 -9.82 12.38
N PRO A 39 -5.05 -9.07 11.74
CA PRO A 39 -6.43 -9.49 11.52
C PRO A 39 -6.54 -10.50 10.35
N VAL A 40 -5.76 -11.57 10.42
CA VAL A 40 -5.73 -12.69 9.48
C VAL A 40 -6.40 -13.93 10.09
N SER A 41 -6.81 -14.86 9.24
CA SER A 41 -7.47 -16.11 9.60
C SER A 41 -7.17 -17.17 8.54
N SER A 42 -7.61 -18.41 8.77
CA SER A 42 -7.55 -19.50 7.77
C SER A 42 -8.15 -19.12 6.41
N ASP A 43 -9.14 -18.22 6.42
CA ASP A 43 -9.87 -17.79 5.23
C ASP A 43 -9.27 -16.54 4.59
N THR A 44 -8.12 -16.05 5.11
CA THR A 44 -7.41 -14.92 4.48
C THR A 44 -6.75 -15.42 3.20
N PRO A 45 -7.08 -14.86 2.03
CA PRO A 45 -6.50 -15.28 0.76
C PRO A 45 -4.97 -15.19 0.79
N PRO A 46 -4.26 -16.18 0.22
CA PRO A 46 -2.83 -16.15 0.19
C PRO A 46 -2.35 -15.09 -0.80
N LEU A 47 -1.59 -14.13 -0.29
CA LEU A 47 -1.00 -13.04 -1.08
C LEU A 47 0.35 -12.67 -0.49
N SER A 48 1.36 -12.56 -1.35
CA SER A 48 2.70 -12.12 -0.98
C SER A 48 3.49 -11.77 -2.23
N LEU A 49 4.32 -10.74 -2.11
CA LEU A 49 5.40 -10.45 -3.06
C LEU A 49 6.78 -10.63 -2.41
N GLY A 50 6.83 -11.23 -1.22
CA GLY A 50 8.04 -11.36 -0.41
C GLY A 50 8.36 -10.13 0.44
N GLU A 51 7.36 -9.32 0.78
CA GLU A 51 7.53 -8.17 1.66
C GLU A 51 7.86 -8.53 3.11
N GLY A 52 8.44 -7.56 3.82
CA GLY A 52 8.96 -7.77 5.16
C GLY A 52 10.35 -8.40 5.18
N ASN A 53 10.78 -8.81 6.37
CA ASN A 53 12.11 -9.35 6.65
C ASN A 53 13.24 -8.48 6.06
N THR A 54 13.05 -7.16 6.04
CA THR A 54 14.02 -6.24 5.46
C THR A 54 15.22 -6.08 6.40
N PRO A 55 16.44 -5.87 5.88
CA PRO A 55 17.63 -5.78 6.72
C PRO A 55 17.55 -4.68 7.78
N LEU A 56 18.10 -4.99 8.96
CA LEU A 56 18.42 -4.01 10.00
C LEU A 56 19.95 -3.84 10.04
N LEU A 57 20.44 -2.81 9.34
CA LEU A 57 21.87 -2.61 9.13
C LEU A 57 22.50 -1.81 10.27
N HIS A 58 23.54 -2.34 10.91
CA HIS A 58 24.34 -1.58 11.87
C HIS A 58 25.24 -0.56 11.16
N ALA A 59 24.90 0.72 11.24
CA ALA A 59 25.57 1.80 10.54
C ALA A 59 26.83 2.29 11.28
N ARG A 60 27.81 1.40 11.50
CA ARG A 60 28.97 1.61 12.38
C ARG A 60 29.68 2.96 12.19
N ARG A 61 30.06 3.30 10.95
CA ARG A 61 30.81 4.53 10.65
C ARG A 61 29.97 5.78 10.87
N LEU A 62 28.72 5.77 10.39
CA LEU A 62 27.79 6.89 10.55
C LEU A 62 27.44 7.09 12.04
N GLY A 63 27.19 5.98 12.74
CA GLY A 63 26.92 5.98 14.17
C GLY A 63 28.03 6.64 14.98
N VAL A 64 29.29 6.26 14.74
CA VAL A 64 30.45 6.91 15.38
C VAL A 64 30.50 8.40 15.07
N SER A 65 30.31 8.81 13.80
CA SER A 65 30.37 10.23 13.42
C SER A 65 29.26 11.09 14.04
N LEU A 66 28.13 10.49 14.43
CA LEU A 66 26.99 11.16 15.05
C LEU A 66 26.96 11.01 16.59
N GLY A 67 27.97 10.38 17.19
CA GLY A 67 27.95 10.06 18.63
C GLY A 67 26.92 9.00 19.03
N CYS A 68 26.42 8.21 18.08
CA CYS A 68 25.44 7.14 18.26
C CYS A 68 26.00 5.79 17.77
N PRO A 69 26.90 5.13 18.53
CA PRO A 69 27.55 3.89 18.08
C PRO A 69 26.57 2.73 17.84
N SER A 70 25.40 2.77 18.47
CA SER A 70 24.30 1.81 18.31
C SER A 70 23.25 2.28 17.30
N LEU A 71 23.68 2.90 16.19
CA LEU A 71 22.79 3.34 15.11
C LEU A 71 22.48 2.20 14.15
N PHE A 72 21.19 1.89 13.99
CA PHE A 72 20.71 0.88 13.04
C PHE A 72 19.78 1.50 11.99
N LEU A 73 19.81 0.96 10.77
CA LEU A 73 18.97 1.40 9.64
C LEU A 73 18.07 0.24 9.22
N LYS A 74 16.75 0.41 9.38
CA LYS A 74 15.75 -0.53 8.85
C LYS A 74 15.52 -0.22 7.36
N LEU A 75 16.03 -1.09 6.48
CA LEU A 75 16.10 -0.84 5.03
C LEU A 75 14.79 -1.18 4.31
N GLU A 76 13.73 -0.43 4.60
CA GLU A 76 12.39 -0.60 4.03
C GLU A 76 12.30 -0.40 2.50
N GLY A 77 13.34 0.19 1.90
CA GLY A 77 13.49 0.30 0.44
C GLY A 77 13.77 -1.04 -0.25
N MET A 78 14.05 -2.11 0.50
CA MET A 78 14.25 -3.46 -0.04
C MET A 78 12.97 -4.29 -0.11
N ASN A 79 11.81 -3.71 0.23
CA ASN A 79 10.52 -4.31 -0.06
C ASN A 79 10.25 -4.37 -1.58
N PRO A 80 9.32 -5.22 -2.05
CA PRO A 80 9.14 -5.53 -3.48
C PRO A 80 8.92 -4.32 -4.40
N THR A 81 8.21 -3.28 -3.95
CA THR A 81 7.98 -2.06 -4.74
C THR A 81 8.94 -0.93 -4.38
N GLY A 82 9.90 -1.19 -3.51
CA GLY A 82 10.90 -0.23 -3.05
C GLY A 82 10.43 0.63 -1.87
N SER A 83 9.41 0.20 -1.11
CA SER A 83 8.97 0.99 0.06
C SER A 83 8.22 0.19 1.12
N PHE A 84 8.18 0.74 2.34
CA PHE A 84 7.38 0.19 3.47
C PHE A 84 5.88 0.10 3.21
N LYS A 85 5.36 0.72 2.13
CA LYS A 85 3.93 0.70 1.80
C LYS A 85 3.43 -0.73 1.57
N ASP A 86 4.33 -1.62 1.15
CA ASP A 86 4.09 -3.03 0.85
C ASP A 86 3.57 -3.82 2.05
N ARG A 87 4.16 -3.58 3.23
CA ARG A 87 3.73 -4.21 4.49
C ARG A 87 2.24 -4.02 4.79
N GLY A 88 1.75 -2.81 4.56
CA GLY A 88 0.33 -2.49 4.74
C GLY A 88 -0.53 -2.91 3.55
N MET A 89 0.04 -2.88 2.34
CA MET A 89 -0.72 -3.14 1.12
C MET A 89 -1.05 -4.62 0.95
N VAL A 90 -0.13 -5.52 1.30
CA VAL A 90 -0.40 -6.97 1.27
C VAL A 90 -1.64 -7.31 2.11
N LEU A 91 -1.73 -6.76 3.33
CA LEU A 91 -2.88 -7.00 4.19
C LEU A 91 -4.15 -6.31 3.67
N ALA A 92 -4.06 -5.04 3.25
CA ALA A 92 -5.22 -4.33 2.72
C ALA A 92 -5.83 -5.04 1.49
N VAL A 93 -5.00 -5.51 0.56
CA VAL A 93 -5.46 -6.23 -0.64
C VAL A 93 -5.96 -7.63 -0.29
N ALA A 94 -5.28 -8.38 0.58
CA ALA A 94 -5.77 -9.69 1.02
C ALA A 94 -7.14 -9.61 1.69
N LYS A 95 -7.36 -8.60 2.56
CA LYS A 95 -8.67 -8.37 3.18
C LYS A 95 -9.72 -7.88 2.19
N ALA A 96 -9.32 -7.14 1.15
CA ALA A 96 -10.23 -6.78 0.06
C ALA A 96 -10.68 -8.00 -0.74
N MET A 97 -9.76 -8.90 -1.10
CA MET A 97 -10.08 -10.18 -1.72
C MET A 97 -11.00 -11.03 -0.84
N GLN A 98 -10.73 -11.09 0.47
CA GLN A 98 -11.56 -11.83 1.42
C GLN A 98 -13.00 -11.31 1.48
N ARG A 99 -13.22 -10.02 1.19
CA ARG A 99 -14.55 -9.39 1.07
C ARG A 99 -15.17 -9.50 -0.31
N GLY A 100 -14.52 -10.20 -1.25
CA GLY A 100 -14.99 -10.37 -2.63
C GLY A 100 -14.75 -9.15 -3.52
N ALA A 101 -13.85 -8.22 -3.12
CA ALA A 101 -13.52 -7.08 -3.97
C ALA A 101 -12.84 -7.54 -5.26
N THR A 102 -13.32 -7.07 -6.41
CA THR A 102 -12.73 -7.34 -7.72
C THR A 102 -11.80 -6.23 -8.20
N SER A 103 -11.66 -5.19 -7.39
CA SER A 103 -10.80 -4.04 -7.66
C SER A 103 -10.44 -3.28 -6.39
N VAL A 104 -9.30 -2.60 -6.43
CA VAL A 104 -8.87 -1.65 -5.40
C VAL A 104 -8.67 -0.27 -6.02
N ILE A 105 -8.84 0.75 -5.20
CA ILE A 105 -8.71 2.14 -5.61
C ILE A 105 -7.85 2.91 -4.61
N CYS A 106 -6.98 3.76 -5.11
CA CYS A 106 -6.17 4.66 -4.30
C CYS A 106 -6.07 6.05 -4.93
N ALA A 107 -5.90 7.06 -4.09
CA ALA A 107 -5.58 8.42 -4.49
C ALA A 107 -4.15 8.71 -4.03
N SER A 108 -3.16 8.51 -4.92
CA SER A 108 -1.75 8.76 -4.65
C SER A 108 -0.95 8.76 -5.96
N THR A 109 0.04 9.64 -6.07
CA THR A 109 0.96 9.68 -7.23
C THR A 109 2.29 8.99 -6.94
N GLY A 110 2.44 8.19 -5.88
CA GLY A 110 3.75 7.69 -5.43
C GLY A 110 3.72 6.27 -4.91
N ASN A 111 4.55 5.97 -3.90
CA ASN A 111 4.75 4.61 -3.39
C ASN A 111 3.47 3.85 -3.02
N THR A 112 2.41 4.55 -2.56
CA THR A 112 1.12 3.89 -2.30
C THR A 112 0.48 3.36 -3.59
N ALA A 113 0.52 4.12 -4.69
CA ALA A 113 -0.02 3.68 -5.98
C ALA A 113 0.82 2.55 -6.60
N ALA A 114 2.15 2.64 -6.50
CA ALA A 114 3.03 1.56 -6.96
C ALA A 114 2.75 0.25 -6.19
N SER A 115 2.67 0.33 -4.86
CA SER A 115 2.34 -0.80 -4.00
C SER A 115 0.94 -1.36 -4.29
N ALA A 116 -0.09 -0.50 -4.35
CA ALA A 116 -1.46 -0.93 -4.65
C ALA A 116 -1.56 -1.65 -6.00
N ALA A 117 -0.90 -1.12 -7.03
CA ALA A 117 -0.87 -1.72 -8.35
C ALA A 117 -0.17 -3.08 -8.35
N ALA A 118 0.98 -3.21 -7.69
CA ALA A 118 1.73 -4.45 -7.61
C ALA A 118 0.93 -5.56 -6.91
N TYR A 119 0.35 -5.26 -5.75
CA TYR A 119 -0.44 -6.26 -5.00
C TYR A 119 -1.77 -6.58 -5.67
N ALA A 120 -2.42 -5.61 -6.31
CA ALA A 120 -3.61 -5.88 -7.11
C ALA A 120 -3.30 -6.81 -8.30
N ALA A 121 -2.19 -6.56 -9.00
CA ALA A 121 -1.73 -7.42 -10.09
C ALA A 121 -1.42 -8.84 -9.61
N ALA A 122 -0.74 -8.98 -8.47
CA ALA A 122 -0.45 -10.28 -7.85
C ALA A 122 -1.74 -11.01 -7.40
N ALA A 123 -2.73 -10.26 -6.91
CA ALA A 123 -4.05 -10.76 -6.52
C ALA A 123 -4.98 -11.04 -7.71
N GLY A 124 -4.60 -10.67 -8.93
CA GLY A 124 -5.45 -10.82 -10.11
C GLY A 124 -6.66 -9.87 -10.16
N ILE A 125 -6.67 -8.81 -9.34
CA ILE A 125 -7.75 -7.82 -9.28
C ILE A 125 -7.32 -6.49 -9.93
N ARG A 126 -8.30 -5.63 -10.27
CA ARG A 126 -8.01 -4.35 -10.93
C ARG A 126 -7.49 -3.31 -9.94
N CYS A 127 -6.55 -2.46 -10.36
CA CYS A 127 -6.11 -1.30 -9.59
C CYS A 127 -6.47 0.00 -10.32
N CYS A 128 -7.16 0.90 -9.61
CA CYS A 128 -7.46 2.25 -10.07
C CYS A 128 -6.67 3.28 -9.24
N VAL A 129 -6.02 4.22 -9.92
CA VAL A 129 -5.25 5.31 -9.31
C VAL A 129 -5.89 6.63 -9.72
N VAL A 130 -6.51 7.34 -8.76
CA VAL A 130 -7.24 8.58 -9.02
C VAL A 130 -6.41 9.79 -8.61
N LEU A 131 -6.24 10.74 -9.52
CA LEU A 131 -5.30 11.85 -9.39
C LEU A 131 -5.86 13.15 -9.97
N PRO A 132 -5.60 14.32 -9.38
CA PRO A 132 -5.84 15.61 -10.03
C PRO A 132 -5.13 15.75 -11.39
N SER A 133 -5.82 16.29 -12.40
CA SER A 133 -5.29 16.57 -13.73
C SER A 133 -4.15 17.61 -13.65
N GLY A 134 -3.08 17.40 -14.42
CA GLY A 134 -1.91 18.31 -14.49
C GLY A 134 -0.86 18.17 -13.39
N TYR A 135 -1.09 17.37 -12.35
CA TYR A 135 -0.20 17.28 -11.17
C TYR A 135 0.79 16.12 -11.16
N VAL A 136 1.01 15.44 -12.29
CA VAL A 136 1.74 14.15 -12.25
C VAL A 136 2.86 14.05 -13.27
N ALA A 137 4.09 14.04 -12.76
CA ALA A 137 5.27 13.68 -13.54
C ALA A 137 5.20 12.18 -13.92
N PRO A 138 5.34 11.80 -15.21
CA PRO A 138 5.23 10.42 -15.67
C PRO A 138 6.10 9.43 -14.88
N GLY A 139 7.31 9.86 -14.48
CA GLY A 139 8.24 9.03 -13.70
C GLY A 139 7.69 8.59 -12.34
N LYS A 140 6.77 9.36 -11.73
CA LYS A 140 6.17 8.99 -10.44
C LYS A 140 5.09 7.90 -10.57
N LEU A 141 4.48 7.77 -11.74
CA LEU A 141 3.48 6.74 -12.04
C LEU A 141 4.05 5.53 -12.78
N ALA A 142 5.31 5.58 -13.21
CA ALA A 142 5.92 4.54 -14.02
C ALA A 142 5.70 3.15 -13.43
N GLN A 143 6.01 2.93 -12.15
CA GLN A 143 5.78 1.64 -11.48
C GLN A 143 4.29 1.22 -11.51
N ALA A 144 3.37 2.13 -11.14
CA ALA A 144 1.94 1.81 -11.11
C ALA A 144 1.41 1.42 -12.49
N LEU A 145 1.82 2.15 -13.54
CA LEU A 145 1.48 1.85 -14.93
C LEU A 145 2.10 0.52 -15.39
N THR A 146 3.36 0.24 -15.03
CA THR A 146 4.02 -1.04 -15.33
C THR A 146 3.31 -2.23 -14.70
N TYR A 147 2.78 -2.08 -13.49
CA TYR A 147 1.95 -3.09 -12.83
C TYR A 147 0.49 -3.13 -13.35
N GLY A 148 0.13 -2.33 -14.35
CA GLY A 148 -1.17 -2.39 -15.01
C GLY A 148 -2.28 -1.57 -14.34
N ALA A 149 -1.94 -0.61 -13.48
CA ALA A 149 -2.95 0.28 -12.90
C ALA A 149 -3.63 1.15 -13.97
N THR A 150 -4.94 1.29 -13.86
CA THR A 150 -5.70 2.30 -14.61
C THR A 150 -5.58 3.63 -13.89
N VAL A 151 -4.95 4.61 -14.53
CA VAL A 151 -4.84 5.97 -13.98
C VAL A 151 -6.03 6.80 -14.46
N VAL A 152 -6.79 7.34 -13.52
CA VAL A 152 -7.96 8.18 -13.79
C VAL A 152 -7.63 9.61 -13.36
N PRO A 153 -7.27 10.49 -14.32
CA PRO A 153 -7.13 11.90 -14.03
C PRO A 153 -8.52 12.49 -13.78
N ILE A 154 -8.62 13.39 -12.81
CA ILE A 154 -9.84 14.14 -12.51
C ILE A 154 -9.58 15.63 -12.54
N ASP A 155 -10.56 16.40 -12.96
CA ASP A 155 -10.50 17.85 -12.82
C ASP A 155 -10.86 18.25 -11.40
N GLY A 156 -9.93 18.89 -10.68
CA GLY A 156 -10.15 19.39 -9.32
C GLY A 156 -8.98 19.15 -8.37
N THR A 157 -9.25 19.21 -7.07
CA THR A 157 -8.27 19.03 -5.99
C THR A 157 -8.12 17.57 -5.57
N PHE A 158 -7.12 17.28 -4.74
CA PHE A 158 -6.96 15.97 -4.11
C PHE A 158 -8.18 15.57 -3.26
N ASP A 159 -8.77 16.53 -2.53
CA ASP A 159 -9.97 16.26 -1.71
C ASP A 159 -11.14 15.86 -2.59
N ARG A 160 -11.32 16.52 -3.74
CA ARG A 160 -12.34 16.12 -4.71
C ARG A 160 -12.08 14.72 -5.26
N ALA A 161 -10.82 14.33 -5.44
CA ALA A 161 -10.45 12.96 -5.82
C ALA A 161 -10.88 11.95 -4.76
N LEU A 162 -10.61 12.27 -3.49
CA LEU A 162 -10.99 11.40 -2.39
C LEU A 162 -12.50 11.24 -2.27
N ASP A 163 -13.26 12.32 -2.45
CA ASP A 163 -14.73 12.27 -2.43
C ASP A 163 -15.28 11.41 -3.58
N LEU A 164 -14.79 11.61 -4.81
CA LEU A 164 -15.19 10.79 -5.96
C LEU A 164 -14.84 9.32 -5.76
N VAL A 165 -13.68 9.02 -5.16
CA VAL A 165 -13.30 7.65 -4.83
C VAL A 165 -14.26 7.04 -3.80
N ARG A 166 -14.67 7.80 -2.76
CA ARG A 166 -15.64 7.33 -1.77
C ARG A 166 -17.00 7.03 -2.40
N GLU A 167 -17.48 7.90 -3.28
CA GLU A 167 -18.72 7.68 -4.05
C GLU A 167 -18.62 6.44 -4.95
N ALA A 168 -17.47 6.24 -5.63
CA ALA A 168 -17.24 5.08 -6.48
C ALA A 168 -17.18 3.77 -5.69
N VAL A 169 -16.53 3.75 -4.52
CA VAL A 169 -16.46 2.57 -3.64
C VAL A 169 -17.84 2.11 -3.21
N ALA A 170 -18.75 3.04 -2.90
CA ALA A 170 -20.11 2.73 -2.48
C ALA A 170 -20.96 2.01 -3.55
N THR A 171 -20.56 2.08 -4.83
CA THR A 171 -21.39 1.61 -5.96
C THR A 171 -20.70 0.57 -6.85
N SER A 172 -19.38 0.37 -6.73
CA SER A 172 -18.59 -0.45 -7.68
C SER A 172 -18.04 -1.76 -7.11
N GLY A 173 -18.15 -1.98 -5.79
CA GLY A 173 -17.48 -3.11 -5.13
C GLY A 173 -15.95 -3.01 -5.11
N ALA A 174 -15.40 -1.83 -5.42
CA ALA A 174 -13.99 -1.54 -5.24
C ALA A 174 -13.66 -1.23 -3.78
N GLU A 175 -12.46 -1.55 -3.34
CA GLU A 175 -12.00 -1.21 -1.98
C GLU A 175 -10.97 -0.07 -1.97
N LEU A 176 -11.17 0.90 -1.07
CA LEU A 176 -10.20 1.97 -0.84
C LEU A 176 -8.99 1.46 -0.07
N VAL A 177 -7.80 1.55 -0.67
CA VAL A 177 -6.52 1.13 -0.06
C VAL A 177 -5.57 2.31 0.22
N ASN A 178 -6.12 3.50 0.44
CA ASN A 178 -5.37 4.65 0.94
C ASN A 178 -4.96 4.49 2.40
N SER A 179 -4.19 5.43 2.95
CA SER A 179 -3.75 5.44 4.34
C SER A 179 -4.87 5.45 5.40
N LEU A 180 -6.11 5.73 5.01
CA LEU A 180 -7.28 5.63 5.89
C LEU A 180 -7.72 4.17 6.11
N ASN A 181 -7.27 3.24 5.28
CA ASN A 181 -7.61 1.83 5.43
C ASN A 181 -6.87 1.26 6.66
N PRO A 182 -7.59 0.74 7.68
CA PRO A 182 -6.99 0.32 8.95
C PRO A 182 -5.99 -0.83 8.78
N PHE A 183 -6.21 -1.70 7.80
CA PHE A 183 -5.31 -2.83 7.49
C PHE A 183 -3.93 -2.35 7.05
N ARG A 184 -3.80 -1.11 6.57
CA ARG A 184 -2.49 -0.57 6.24
C ARG A 184 -1.63 -0.32 7.46
N LEU A 185 -2.22 0.13 8.56
CA LEU A 185 -1.51 0.36 9.82
C LEU A 185 -1.16 -0.99 10.45
N GLU A 186 -2.12 -1.91 10.46
CA GLU A 186 -1.92 -3.29 10.94
C GLU A 186 -0.76 -3.99 10.23
N GLY A 187 -0.64 -3.87 8.91
CA GLY A 187 0.50 -4.44 8.21
C GLY A 187 1.80 -3.68 8.49
N GLN A 188 1.78 -2.34 8.56
CA GLN A 188 2.97 -1.51 8.79
C GLN A 188 3.62 -1.74 10.15
N LYS A 189 2.83 -2.04 11.21
CA LYS A 189 3.38 -2.25 12.56
C LYS A 189 4.35 -3.42 12.66
N THR A 190 4.25 -4.37 11.74
CA THR A 190 5.19 -5.51 11.64
C THR A 190 6.64 -5.07 11.48
N ALA A 191 6.89 -3.86 10.95
CA ALA A 191 8.23 -3.32 10.86
C ALA A 191 8.85 -3.03 12.24
N ALA A 192 8.03 -2.61 13.22
CA ALA A 192 8.44 -2.45 14.61
C ALA A 192 8.72 -3.82 15.25
N PHE A 193 7.86 -4.82 15.01
CA PHE A 193 8.06 -6.18 15.50
C PHE A 193 9.38 -6.77 14.98
N GLU A 194 9.62 -6.72 13.67
CA GLU A 194 10.88 -7.20 13.09
C GLU A 194 12.11 -6.45 13.63
N THR A 195 11.96 -5.17 13.99
CA THR A 195 13.05 -4.40 14.58
C THR A 195 13.36 -4.90 15.99
N CYS A 196 12.33 -5.13 16.81
CA CYS A 196 12.47 -5.72 18.14
C CYS A 196 13.02 -7.15 18.07
N ASP A 197 12.51 -7.97 17.15
CA ASP A 197 12.99 -9.35 16.93
C ASP A 197 14.47 -9.34 16.52
N ALA A 198 14.88 -8.47 15.60
CA ALA A 198 16.29 -8.41 15.18
C ALA A 198 17.23 -7.91 16.28
N LEU A 199 16.78 -6.99 17.13
CA LEU A 199 17.56 -6.45 18.25
C LEU A 199 17.47 -7.29 19.53
N GLN A 200 16.49 -8.21 19.60
CA GLN A 200 16.09 -8.93 20.82
C GLN A 200 15.66 -7.99 21.97
N MET A 201 15.32 -6.74 21.65
CA MET A 201 14.84 -5.72 22.57
C MET A 201 14.24 -4.54 21.81
N ALA A 202 13.39 -3.75 22.47
CA ALA A 202 12.94 -2.48 21.92
C ALA A 202 14.09 -1.46 21.91
N PRO A 203 14.31 -0.71 20.81
CA PRO A 203 15.27 0.37 20.77
C PRO A 203 14.80 1.54 21.66
N ALA A 204 15.74 2.26 22.26
CA ALA A 204 15.41 3.43 23.08
C ALA A 204 14.80 4.59 22.28
N VAL A 205 15.14 4.69 20.99
CA VAL A 205 14.64 5.71 20.07
C VAL A 205 14.38 5.08 18.71
N VAL A 206 13.24 5.41 18.11
CA VAL A 206 12.93 5.10 16.71
C VAL A 206 12.75 6.42 15.97
N ALA A 207 13.62 6.68 14.99
CA ALA A 207 13.52 7.87 14.13
C ALA A 207 12.86 7.50 12.80
N LEU A 208 11.76 8.19 12.46
CA LEU A 208 10.95 7.94 11.26
C LEU A 208 10.62 9.25 10.55
N PRO A 209 10.69 9.32 9.21
CA PRO A 209 10.10 10.42 8.46
C PRO A 209 8.58 10.45 8.63
N VAL A 210 8.03 11.63 8.90
CA VAL A 210 6.59 11.84 9.07
C VAL A 210 6.02 12.59 7.86
N GLY A 211 5.20 11.87 7.08
CA GLY A 211 4.33 12.46 6.06
C GLY A 211 2.90 12.53 6.59
N ASN A 212 2.05 11.59 6.17
CA ASN A 212 0.67 11.48 6.67
C ASN A 212 0.53 10.84 8.08
N ALA A 213 1.61 10.83 8.88
CA ALA A 213 1.69 10.23 10.21
C ALA A 213 1.33 8.73 10.38
N GLY A 214 0.76 8.04 9.39
CA GLY A 214 0.37 6.63 9.55
C GLY A 214 1.53 5.69 9.92
N ASN A 215 2.74 5.94 9.43
CA ASN A 215 3.88 5.08 9.75
C ASN A 215 4.34 5.23 11.21
N ILE A 216 4.36 6.45 11.75
CA ILE A 216 4.71 6.65 13.17
C ILE A 216 3.62 6.06 14.07
N THR A 217 2.35 6.18 13.69
CA THR A 217 1.23 5.51 14.39
C THR A 217 1.36 4.00 14.37
N ALA A 218 1.77 3.41 13.24
CA ALA A 218 1.92 1.95 13.14
C ALA A 218 3.10 1.43 13.97
N TYR A 219 4.16 2.22 14.16
CA TYR A 219 5.32 1.82 14.97
C TYR A 219 5.11 1.95 16.48
N TRP A 220 4.11 2.72 16.91
CA TRP A 220 3.83 3.05 18.30
C TRP A 220 2.84 2.06 18.92
#